data_AF-A0A1G1G5T7-F1
#
_entry.id   AF-A0A1G1G5T7-F1
#
_cell.length_a   1.000
_cell.length_b   1.000
_cell.length_c   1.000
_cell.angle_alpha   90.00
_cell.angle_beta   90.00
_cell.angle_gamma   90.00
#
_symmetry.space_group_name_H-M   'P 1'
#
loop_
_entity.id
_entity.type
_entity.pdbx_description
1 polymer ?
#
loop_
_entity_poly.entity_id
_entity_poly.type
_entity_poly.pdbx_seq_one_letter_code
_entity_poly.pdbx_strand_id
1 'polypeptide(L)'
;MTAAFEYLAGRRNFFVGTLLLFSLSLALSKSAMNILIGVVYLSVFYFMLRDRSFRGSVIRNVKQPLLLPFILYIMVALIGLFFTERPADGIGILNKMAGMVLVYLMVSTLLDAMDRGRGAFSSAERLLAAYIIGIFFLDIIALLTYAGFIGHKKLMLPLAPLHVHHIWFSNLNAIGLYAAAAFLLFPHRQRTKKIDGAVALFMLISLACIALSLSRTAWFGLLLTSLIMTALLSFMTRNRKPFLLALLAIMGASLLLYGFSPFVQYRISMIYSDIANYVSGYEVATSLGARFLMWKAAFLMFLSNPLVGVGTGDYVLTMNRYMA
;
A
#
# COMPACT_ATOMS: atom_id res chain seq x y z
N MET A 1 -29.30 -20.62 24.82
CA MET A 1 -29.09 -19.38 24.01
C MET A 1 -27.76 -18.69 24.29
N THR A 2 -27.32 -18.62 25.55
CA THR A 2 -26.06 -17.98 25.99
C THR A 2 -24.80 -18.60 25.37
N ALA A 3 -24.63 -19.92 25.41
CA ALA A 3 -23.45 -20.59 24.85
C ALA A 3 -23.27 -20.42 23.32
N ALA A 4 -24.37 -20.37 22.57
CA ALA A 4 -24.34 -20.13 21.12
C ALA A 4 -23.96 -18.67 20.80
N PHE A 5 -24.42 -17.72 21.61
CA PHE A 5 -24.05 -16.31 21.50
C PHE A 5 -22.58 -16.07 21.86
N GLU A 6 -22.08 -16.70 22.92
CA GLU A 6 -20.67 -16.63 23.32
C GLU A 6 -19.75 -17.25 22.27
N TYR A 7 -20.12 -18.41 21.70
CA TYR A 7 -19.39 -19.03 20.61
C TYR A 7 -19.32 -18.13 19.36
N LEU A 8 -20.43 -17.50 18.98
CA LEU A 8 -20.47 -16.55 17.86
C LEU A 8 -19.68 -15.26 18.14
N ALA A 9 -19.71 -14.75 19.38
CA ALA A 9 -18.94 -13.58 19.79
C ALA A 9 -17.43 -13.86 19.80
N GLY A 10 -17.01 -15.01 20.34
CA GLY A 10 -15.61 -15.46 20.33
C GLY A 10 -15.08 -15.63 18.90
N ARG A 11 -15.90 -16.22 18.01
CA ARG A 11 -15.57 -16.36 16.58
C ARG A 11 -15.41 -15.02 15.87
N ARG A 12 -16.31 -14.06 16.14
CA ARG A 12 -16.20 -12.72 15.55
C ARG A 12 -14.95 -11.99 16.01
N ASN A 13 -14.64 -12.06 17.31
CA ASN A 13 -13.44 -11.44 17.86
C ASN A 13 -12.16 -12.06 17.28
N PHE A 14 -12.17 -13.38 17.01
CA PHE A 14 -11.07 -14.05 16.34
C PHE A 14 -10.82 -13.50 14.92
N PHE A 15 -11.87 -13.37 14.09
CA PHE A 15 -11.71 -12.83 12.72
C PHE A 15 -11.28 -11.37 12.72
N VAL A 16 -11.82 -10.56 13.64
CA VAL A 16 -11.38 -9.16 13.84
C VAL A 16 -9.90 -9.12 14.25
N GLY A 17 -9.48 -9.95 15.21
CA GLY A 17 -8.08 -10.05 15.62
C GLY A 17 -7.17 -10.49 14.48
N THR A 18 -7.62 -11.42 13.64
CA THR A 18 -6.88 -11.89 12.47
C THR A 18 -6.70 -10.79 11.42
N LEU A 19 -7.76 -10.01 11.14
CA LEU A 19 -7.67 -8.84 10.26
C LEU A 19 -6.77 -7.75 10.83
N LEU A 20 -6.82 -7.50 12.14
CA LEU A 20 -5.93 -6.56 12.83
C LEU A 20 -4.47 -6.99 12.70
N LEU A 21 -4.17 -8.27 12.93
CA LEU A 21 -2.83 -8.83 12.77
C LEU A 21 -2.34 -8.72 11.32
N PHE A 22 -3.22 -8.97 10.34
CA PHE A 22 -2.88 -8.76 8.94
C PHE A 22 -2.56 -7.29 8.64
N SER A 23 -3.41 -6.36 9.08
CA SER A 23 -3.17 -4.92 8.90
C SER A 23 -1.88 -4.44 9.57
N LEU A 24 -1.55 -4.98 10.74
CA LEU A 24 -0.27 -4.74 11.42
C LEU A 24 0.92 -5.34 10.65
N SER A 25 0.75 -6.50 10.02
CA SER A 25 1.82 -7.15 9.24
C SER A 25 2.28 -6.30 8.05
N LEU A 26 1.37 -5.51 7.48
CA LEU A 26 1.68 -4.57 6.40
C LEU A 26 2.63 -3.45 6.81
N ALA A 27 2.86 -3.24 8.11
CA ALA A 27 3.76 -2.23 8.64
C ALA A 27 5.13 -2.79 9.05
N LEU A 28 5.28 -4.11 9.12
CA LEU A 28 6.46 -4.75 9.71
C LEU A 28 7.53 -5.13 8.67
N SER A 29 8.70 -5.55 9.15
CA SER A 29 9.78 -6.05 8.29
C SER A 29 9.32 -7.27 7.46
N LYS A 30 9.95 -7.49 6.30
CA LYS A 30 9.58 -8.60 5.39
C LYS A 30 9.50 -9.97 6.09
N SER A 31 10.43 -10.24 7.00
CA SER A 31 10.47 -11.51 7.75
C SER A 31 9.30 -11.62 8.73
N ALA A 32 9.02 -10.56 9.49
CA ALA A 32 7.89 -10.52 10.42
C ALA A 32 6.54 -10.60 9.67
N MET A 33 6.44 -9.92 8.53
CA MET A 33 5.28 -9.98 7.65
C MET A 33 5.01 -11.41 7.17
N ASN A 34 6.03 -12.14 6.70
CA ASN A 34 5.87 -13.52 6.23
C ASN A 34 5.39 -14.48 7.33
N ILE A 35 5.92 -14.35 8.54
CA ILE A 35 5.51 -15.17 9.69
C ILE A 35 4.04 -14.88 10.03
N LEU A 36 3.68 -13.61 10.16
CA LEU A 36 2.31 -13.21 10.49
C LEU A 36 1.31 -13.64 9.43
N ILE A 37 1.63 -13.41 8.15
CA ILE A 37 0.81 -13.86 7.03
C ILE A 37 0.67 -15.39 7.05
N GLY A 38 1.75 -16.13 7.34
CA GLY A 38 1.70 -17.58 7.51
C GLY A 38 0.73 -18.02 8.61
N VAL A 39 0.78 -17.37 9.78
CA VAL A 39 -0.16 -17.63 10.89
C VAL A 39 -1.61 -17.33 10.48
N VAL A 40 -1.83 -16.23 9.75
CA VAL A 40 -3.16 -15.87 9.23
C VAL A 40 -3.65 -16.91 8.21
N TYR A 41 -2.80 -17.39 7.31
CA TYR A 41 -3.20 -18.44 6.37
C TYR A 41 -3.51 -19.76 7.06
N LEU A 42 -2.72 -20.16 8.05
CA LEU A 42 -2.96 -21.37 8.83
C LEU A 42 -4.30 -21.28 9.60
N SER A 43 -4.62 -20.11 10.14
CA SER A 43 -5.91 -19.92 10.82
C SER A 43 -7.09 -19.99 9.86
N VAL A 44 -7.00 -19.33 8.70
CA VAL A 44 -8.02 -19.38 7.65
C VAL A 44 -8.22 -20.82 7.16
N PHE A 45 -7.13 -21.57 6.95
CA PHE A 45 -7.18 -22.97 6.55
C PHE A 45 -7.83 -23.85 7.63
N TYR A 46 -7.46 -23.65 8.89
CA TYR A 46 -8.09 -24.34 10.03
C TYR A 46 -9.61 -24.12 10.08
N PHE A 47 -10.08 -22.87 9.91
CA PHE A 47 -11.51 -22.57 9.88
C PHE A 47 -12.21 -23.11 8.63
N MET A 48 -11.53 -23.17 7.48
CA MET A 48 -12.08 -23.78 6.26
C MET A 48 -12.35 -25.29 6.44
N LEU A 49 -11.48 -25.99 7.17
CA LEU A 49 -11.64 -27.42 7.45
C LEU A 49 -12.77 -27.67 8.47
N ARG A 50 -12.81 -26.91 9.57
CA ARG A 50 -13.70 -27.18 10.70
C ARG A 50 -15.10 -26.58 10.57
N ASP A 51 -15.25 -25.45 9.89
CA ASP A 51 -16.50 -24.68 9.87
C ASP A 51 -17.14 -24.65 8.48
N ARG A 52 -18.26 -25.39 8.32
CA ARG A 52 -19.02 -25.45 7.06
C ARG A 52 -19.47 -24.06 6.58
N SER A 53 -19.79 -23.17 7.50
CA SER A 53 -20.28 -21.83 7.14
C SER A 53 -19.14 -20.93 6.67
N PHE A 54 -17.93 -21.06 7.24
CA PHE A 54 -16.72 -20.40 6.74
C PHE A 54 -16.31 -20.94 5.37
N ARG A 55 -16.42 -22.25 5.16
CA ARG A 55 -16.22 -22.88 3.84
C ARG A 55 -17.17 -22.30 2.78
N GLY A 56 -18.42 -22.04 3.16
CA GLY A 56 -19.37 -21.33 2.29
C GLY A 56 -18.89 -19.93 1.89
N SER A 57 -18.28 -19.18 2.82
CA SER A 57 -17.66 -17.88 2.53
C SER A 57 -16.50 -18.01 1.54
N VAL A 58 -15.60 -18.98 1.71
CA VAL A 58 -14.50 -19.22 0.76
C VAL A 58 -15.05 -19.47 -0.65
N ILE A 59 -16.02 -20.38 -0.79
CA ILE A 59 -16.60 -20.74 -2.10
C ILE A 59 -17.26 -19.52 -2.77
N ARG A 60 -17.96 -18.66 -2.01
CA ARG A 60 -18.54 -17.43 -2.55
C ARG A 60 -17.47 -16.46 -3.04
N ASN A 61 -16.39 -16.27 -2.28
CA ASN A 61 -15.32 -15.33 -2.64
C ASN A 61 -14.51 -15.83 -3.84
N VAL A 62 -14.32 -17.14 -3.99
CA VAL A 62 -13.71 -17.74 -5.20
C VAL A 62 -14.55 -17.47 -6.45
N LYS A 63 -15.87 -17.33 -6.31
CA LYS A 63 -16.79 -17.03 -7.42
C LYS A 63 -16.95 -15.53 -7.70
N GLN A 64 -16.22 -14.65 -7.01
CA GLN A 64 -16.35 -13.21 -7.24
C GLN A 64 -15.79 -12.81 -8.61
N PRO A 65 -16.42 -11.86 -9.30
CA PRO A 65 -16.02 -11.43 -10.64
C PRO A 65 -14.60 -10.83 -10.66
N LEU A 66 -14.14 -10.25 -9.54
CA LEU A 66 -12.81 -9.65 -9.44
C LEU A 66 -11.68 -10.70 -9.45
N LEU A 67 -11.98 -11.98 -9.17
CA LEU A 67 -10.97 -13.03 -9.26
C LEU A 67 -10.55 -13.31 -10.71
N LEU A 68 -11.46 -13.10 -11.68
CA LEU A 68 -11.17 -13.35 -13.09
C LEU A 68 -10.00 -12.46 -13.62
N PRO A 69 -9.99 -11.13 -13.43
CA PRO A 69 -8.83 -10.29 -13.76
C PRO A 69 -7.52 -10.76 -13.12
N PHE A 70 -7.56 -11.19 -11.86
CA PHE A 70 -6.38 -11.72 -11.17
C PHE A 70 -5.86 -13.01 -11.80
N ILE A 71 -6.77 -13.93 -12.14
CA ILE A 71 -6.42 -15.18 -12.82
C ILE A 71 -5.85 -14.87 -14.20
N LEU A 72 -6.48 -14.01 -14.99
CA LEU A 72 -5.99 -13.60 -16.30
C LEU A 72 -4.59 -12.99 -16.21
N TYR A 73 -4.35 -12.13 -15.22
CA TYR A 73 -3.04 -11.53 -14.98
C TYR A 73 -1.96 -12.59 -14.67
N ILE A 74 -2.27 -13.57 -13.82
CA ILE A 74 -1.36 -14.70 -13.54
C ILE A 74 -1.17 -15.59 -14.77
N MET A 75 -2.22 -15.83 -15.55
CA MET A 75 -2.15 -16.65 -16.77
C MET A 75 -1.18 -16.06 -17.79
N VAL A 76 -1.14 -14.73 -17.97
CA VAL A 76 -0.15 -14.07 -18.83
C VAL A 76 1.27 -14.37 -18.34
N ALA A 77 1.52 -14.26 -17.02
CA ALA A 77 2.83 -14.57 -16.44
C ALA A 77 3.18 -16.07 -16.48
N LEU A 78 2.19 -16.97 -16.45
CA LEU A 78 2.39 -18.41 -16.65
C LEU A 78 2.77 -18.72 -18.09
N ILE A 79 2.08 -18.11 -19.06
CA ILE A 79 2.41 -18.27 -20.48
C ILE A 79 3.83 -17.73 -20.73
N GLY A 80 4.16 -16.57 -20.15
CA GLY A 80 5.49 -15.96 -20.20
C GLY A 80 6.61 -16.83 -19.65
N LEU A 81 6.31 -17.83 -18.80
CA LEU A 81 7.32 -18.72 -18.24
C LEU A 81 7.81 -19.76 -19.28
N PHE A 82 6.98 -20.14 -20.26
CA PHE A 82 7.33 -21.15 -21.26
C PHE A 82 8.43 -20.72 -22.22
N PHE A 83 8.61 -19.41 -22.42
CA PHE A 83 9.60 -18.84 -23.33
C PHE A 83 10.58 -17.90 -22.62
N THR A 84 10.62 -17.96 -21.28
CA THR A 84 11.58 -17.21 -20.48
C THR A 84 12.97 -17.87 -20.52
N GLU A 85 14.02 -17.09 -20.75
CA GLU A 85 15.41 -17.52 -20.67
C GLU A 85 15.88 -17.71 -19.21
N ARG A 86 15.31 -16.95 -18.26
CA ARG A 86 15.64 -17.03 -16.82
C ARG A 86 14.48 -17.58 -15.96
N PRO A 87 14.22 -18.90 -15.98
CA PRO A 87 13.04 -19.50 -15.35
C PRO A 87 13.00 -19.27 -13.82
N ALA A 88 14.16 -19.22 -13.16
CA ALA A 88 14.23 -18.93 -11.72
C ALA A 88 13.66 -17.55 -11.36
N ASP A 89 13.99 -16.52 -12.15
CA ASP A 89 13.47 -15.16 -11.96
C ASP A 89 11.96 -15.12 -12.28
N GLY A 90 11.54 -15.84 -13.33
CA GLY A 90 10.13 -15.99 -13.71
C GLY A 90 9.28 -16.62 -12.61
N ILE A 91 9.75 -17.71 -11.99
CA ILE A 91 9.10 -18.34 -10.83
C ILE A 91 9.04 -17.37 -9.65
N GLY A 92 10.11 -16.60 -9.42
CA GLY A 92 10.14 -15.57 -8.39
C GLY A 92 9.07 -14.48 -8.57
N ILE A 93 8.78 -14.10 -9.81
CA ILE A 93 7.71 -13.14 -10.15
C ILE A 93 6.33 -13.78 -9.98
N LEU A 94 6.16 -15.01 -10.45
CA LEU A 94 4.90 -15.75 -10.30
C LEU A 94 4.51 -15.93 -8.82
N ASN A 95 5.47 -16.25 -7.95
CA ASN A 95 5.25 -16.37 -6.51
C ASN A 95 4.72 -15.06 -5.90
N LYS A 96 5.24 -13.90 -6.35
CA LYS A 96 4.74 -12.59 -5.89
C LYS A 96 3.31 -12.34 -6.37
N MET A 97 3.00 -12.67 -7.63
CA MET A 97 1.65 -12.52 -8.18
C MET A 97 0.63 -13.42 -7.49
N ALA A 98 0.99 -14.69 -7.26
CA ALA A 98 0.16 -15.65 -6.51
C ALA A 98 -0.13 -15.13 -5.09
N GLY A 99 0.87 -14.55 -4.42
CA GLY A 99 0.71 -13.91 -3.12
C GLY A 99 -0.40 -12.84 -3.12
N MET A 100 -0.51 -12.02 -4.17
CA MET A 100 -1.56 -10.99 -4.25
C MET A 100 -2.97 -11.61 -4.28
N VAL A 101 -3.16 -12.70 -5.03
CA VAL A 101 -4.45 -13.39 -5.14
C VAL A 101 -4.83 -14.08 -3.84
N LEU A 102 -3.86 -14.71 -3.18
CA LEU A 102 -4.07 -15.33 -1.88
C LEU A 102 -4.44 -14.30 -0.81
N VAL A 103 -3.77 -13.14 -0.79
CA VAL A 103 -4.12 -12.04 0.12
C VAL A 103 -5.53 -11.53 -0.16
N TYR A 104 -5.90 -11.33 -1.43
CA TYR A 104 -7.25 -10.92 -1.81
C TYR A 104 -8.32 -11.92 -1.32
N LEU A 105 -8.15 -13.21 -1.64
CA LEU A 105 -9.10 -14.26 -1.24
C LEU A 105 -9.21 -14.38 0.28
N MET A 106 -8.09 -14.26 0.99
CA MET A 106 -8.04 -14.28 2.45
C MET A 106 -8.85 -13.14 3.07
N VAL A 107 -8.56 -11.89 2.67
CA VAL A 107 -9.21 -10.71 3.23
C VAL A 107 -10.70 -10.70 2.89
N SER A 108 -11.07 -10.98 1.63
CA SER A 108 -12.46 -11.04 1.19
C SER A 108 -13.26 -12.13 1.92
N THR A 109 -12.66 -13.30 2.16
CA THR A 109 -13.28 -14.38 2.95
C THR A 109 -13.48 -13.97 4.41
N LEU A 110 -12.49 -13.35 5.04
CA LEU A 110 -12.61 -12.89 6.43
C LEU A 110 -13.70 -11.83 6.59
N LEU A 111 -13.80 -10.89 5.64
CA LEU A 111 -14.86 -9.88 5.62
C LEU A 111 -16.25 -10.51 5.45
N ASP A 112 -16.44 -11.37 4.45
CA ASP A 112 -17.71 -12.05 4.20
C ASP A 112 -18.12 -12.99 5.36
N ALA A 113 -17.15 -13.62 6.03
CA ALA A 113 -17.40 -14.43 7.22
C ALA A 113 -17.87 -13.58 8.42
N MET A 114 -17.49 -12.31 8.49
CA MET A 114 -17.89 -11.37 9.54
C MET A 114 -19.25 -10.72 9.29
N ASP A 115 -19.62 -10.48 8.03
CA ASP A 115 -20.78 -9.67 7.63
C ASP A 115 -22.10 -10.45 7.47
N ARG A 116 -22.24 -11.65 8.05
CA ARG A 116 -23.48 -12.47 7.94
C ARG A 116 -24.74 -11.75 8.47
N GLY A 117 -25.39 -10.97 7.61
CA GLY A 117 -26.63 -10.25 7.86
C GLY A 117 -26.52 -8.75 8.18
N ARG A 118 -25.33 -8.14 8.16
CA ARG A 118 -25.16 -6.67 8.22
C ARG A 118 -24.47 -6.22 6.95
N GLY A 119 -24.92 -5.11 6.35
CA GLY A 119 -24.45 -4.65 5.04
C GLY A 119 -22.91 -4.62 4.94
N ALA A 120 -22.40 -5.01 3.76
CA ALA A 120 -20.98 -5.24 3.43
C ALA A 120 -19.99 -4.09 3.78
N PHE A 121 -20.50 -2.92 4.17
CA PHE A 121 -19.72 -1.73 4.48
C PHE A 121 -19.12 -1.73 5.89
N SER A 122 -19.75 -2.40 6.87
CA SER A 122 -19.31 -2.29 8.27
C SER A 122 -17.97 -2.99 8.54
N SER A 123 -17.72 -4.14 7.92
CA SER A 123 -16.44 -4.83 8.11
C SER A 123 -15.30 -4.20 7.31
N ALA A 124 -15.59 -3.54 6.18
CA ALA A 124 -14.61 -2.78 5.42
C ALA A 124 -14.08 -1.56 6.22
N GLU A 125 -14.95 -0.84 6.93
CA GLU A 125 -14.52 0.21 7.85
C GLU A 125 -13.59 -0.33 8.94
N ARG A 126 -13.89 -1.50 9.53
CA ARG A 126 -13.01 -2.09 10.54
C ARG A 126 -11.63 -2.45 10.00
N LEU A 127 -11.56 -2.92 8.75
CA LEU A 127 -10.29 -3.18 8.07
C LEU A 127 -9.48 -1.90 7.88
N LEU A 128 -10.12 -0.81 7.44
CA LEU A 128 -9.46 0.48 7.27
C LEU A 128 -9.02 1.07 8.62
N ALA A 129 -9.82 0.93 9.67
CA ALA A 129 -9.44 1.35 11.02
C ALA A 129 -8.25 0.52 11.55
N ALA A 130 -8.26 -0.80 11.35
CA ALA A 130 -7.16 -1.69 11.67
C ALA A 130 -5.87 -1.28 10.93
N TYR A 131 -5.99 -0.91 9.66
CA TYR A 131 -4.89 -0.41 8.85
C TYR A 131 -4.31 0.90 9.37
N ILE A 132 -5.16 1.88 9.70
CA ILE A 132 -4.73 3.15 10.32
C ILE A 132 -4.02 2.90 11.65
N ILE A 133 -4.57 2.02 12.51
CA ILE A 133 -3.93 1.66 13.78
C ILE A 133 -2.55 1.04 13.52
N GLY A 134 -2.42 0.14 12.54
CA GLY A 134 -1.15 -0.47 12.19
C GLY A 134 -0.11 0.54 11.72
N ILE A 135 -0.50 1.49 10.89
CA ILE A 135 0.38 2.58 10.45
C ILE A 135 0.73 3.50 11.62
N PHE A 136 -0.22 3.81 12.51
CA PHE A 136 0.04 4.66 13.67
C PHE A 136 1.15 4.09 14.56
N PHE A 137 1.11 2.78 14.83
CA PHE A 137 2.19 2.11 15.56
C PHE A 137 3.52 2.17 14.79
N LEU A 138 3.48 2.00 13.47
CA LEU A 138 4.67 2.13 12.64
C LEU A 138 5.27 3.54 12.70
N ASP A 139 4.43 4.57 12.63
CA ASP A 139 4.83 5.97 12.72
C ASP A 139 5.45 6.28 14.09
N ILE A 140 4.90 5.74 15.18
CA ILE A 140 5.51 5.87 16.51
C ILE A 140 6.91 5.25 16.50
N ILE A 141 7.06 4.02 16.00
CA ILE A 141 8.37 3.36 15.90
C ILE A 141 9.31 4.21 15.01
N ALA A 142 8.80 4.76 13.91
CA ALA A 142 9.54 5.60 12.99
C ALA A 142 10.06 6.87 13.68
N LEU A 143 9.22 7.56 14.46
CA LEU A 143 9.61 8.73 15.25
C LEU A 143 10.61 8.37 16.36
N LEU A 144 10.45 7.22 17.02
CA LEU A 144 11.39 6.74 18.03
C LEU A 144 12.76 6.41 17.42
N THR A 145 12.80 5.81 16.24
CA THR A 145 14.05 5.57 15.50
C THR A 145 14.70 6.89 15.06
N TYR A 146 13.90 7.85 14.57
CA TYR A 146 14.38 9.17 14.17
C TYR A 146 14.99 9.96 15.35
N ALA A 147 14.36 9.88 16.53
CA ALA A 147 14.84 10.48 17.76
C ALA A 147 16.07 9.77 18.36
N GLY A 148 16.45 8.61 17.83
CA GLY A 148 17.59 7.80 18.27
C GLY A 148 17.35 7.02 19.56
N PHE A 149 16.09 6.77 19.94
CA PHE A 149 15.75 5.80 20.98
C PHE A 149 15.91 4.36 20.48
N ILE A 150 15.79 4.15 19.17
CA ILE A 150 15.92 2.84 18.51
C ILE A 150 16.97 2.96 17.40
N GLY A 151 18.11 2.29 17.57
CA GLY A 151 19.28 2.43 16.70
C GLY A 151 20.16 3.60 17.16
N HIS A 152 21.46 3.35 17.33
CA HIS A 152 22.42 4.24 18.00
C HIS A 152 22.74 5.56 17.24
N LYS A 153 21.94 5.97 16.25
CA LYS A 153 22.15 7.17 15.44
C LYS A 153 20.89 8.04 15.38
N LYS A 154 20.99 9.26 15.90
CA LYS A 154 19.94 10.29 15.88
C LYS A 154 19.81 10.92 14.48
N LEU A 155 18.62 11.40 14.14
CA LEU A 155 18.33 12.18 12.92
C LEU A 155 18.60 11.44 11.60
N MET A 156 18.57 10.10 11.62
CA MET A 156 18.57 9.30 10.41
C MET A 156 17.15 9.14 9.86
N LEU A 157 17.03 8.76 8.58
CA LEU A 157 15.74 8.44 7.96
C LEU A 157 14.89 7.52 8.86
N PRO A 158 13.60 7.80 9.04
CA PRO A 158 12.74 6.97 9.88
C PRO A 158 12.76 5.51 9.43
N LEU A 159 12.84 4.60 10.41
CA LEU A 159 12.94 3.14 10.23
C LEU A 159 14.19 2.63 9.50
N ALA A 160 15.17 3.49 9.18
CA ALA A 160 16.44 3.06 8.58
C ALA A 160 17.20 2.00 9.42
N PRO A 161 17.27 2.10 10.77
CA PRO A 161 17.89 1.07 11.60
C PRO A 161 17.21 -0.31 11.51
N LEU A 162 15.93 -0.34 11.11
CA LEU A 162 15.14 -1.55 10.95
C LEU A 162 15.15 -2.08 9.51
N HIS A 163 15.98 -1.52 8.63
CA HIS A 163 16.10 -1.87 7.21
C HIS A 163 14.76 -1.79 6.45
N VAL A 164 13.82 -0.97 6.92
CA VAL A 164 12.57 -0.71 6.21
C VAL A 164 12.82 0.35 5.15
N HIS A 165 12.35 0.08 3.94
CA HIS A 165 12.56 0.98 2.82
C HIS A 165 11.69 2.24 2.97
N HIS A 166 12.32 3.40 3.11
CA HIS A 166 11.65 4.69 3.32
C HIS A 166 10.54 4.98 2.30
N ILE A 167 10.72 4.68 1.00
CA ILE A 167 9.65 4.88 -0.01
C ILE A 167 8.40 4.05 0.30
N TRP A 168 8.57 2.81 0.73
CA TRP A 168 7.43 1.92 1.02
C TRP A 168 6.68 2.42 2.25
N PHE A 169 7.41 2.82 3.30
CA PHE A 169 6.85 3.43 4.49
C PHE A 169 6.01 4.68 4.16
N SER A 170 6.56 5.62 3.38
CA SER A 170 5.82 6.83 2.99
C SER A 170 4.57 6.53 2.17
N ASN A 171 4.62 5.51 1.30
CA ASN A 171 3.47 5.10 0.50
C ASN A 171 2.36 4.51 1.37
N LEU A 172 2.70 3.73 2.41
CA LEU A 172 1.71 3.26 3.39
C LEU A 172 1.06 4.43 4.13
N ASN A 173 1.86 5.39 4.61
CA ASN A 173 1.34 6.57 5.28
C ASN A 173 0.42 7.39 4.36
N ALA A 174 0.74 7.48 3.07
CA ALA A 174 -0.12 8.17 2.11
C ALA A 174 -1.50 7.48 1.98
N ILE A 175 -1.53 6.16 1.85
CA ILE A 175 -2.79 5.40 1.84
C ILE A 175 -3.54 5.54 3.18
N GLY A 176 -2.82 5.52 4.30
CA GLY A 176 -3.36 5.75 5.63
C GLY A 176 -4.02 7.13 5.77
N LEU A 177 -3.40 8.18 5.23
CA LEU A 177 -3.97 9.53 5.19
C LEU A 177 -5.28 9.57 4.39
N TYR A 178 -5.37 8.85 3.26
CA TYR A 178 -6.63 8.74 2.52
C TYR A 178 -7.72 8.02 3.30
N ALA A 179 -7.37 6.91 3.97
CA ALA A 179 -8.32 6.20 4.82
C ALA A 179 -8.80 7.10 5.97
N ALA A 180 -7.90 7.82 6.63
CA ALA A 180 -8.21 8.77 7.70
C ALA A 180 -9.10 9.92 7.23
N ALA A 181 -8.80 10.50 6.06
CA ALA A 181 -9.61 11.52 5.44
C ALA A 181 -11.02 10.98 5.10
N ALA A 182 -11.13 9.77 4.57
CA ALA A 182 -12.42 9.13 4.30
C ALA A 182 -13.25 8.96 5.57
N PHE A 183 -12.64 8.54 6.69
CA PHE A 183 -13.34 8.46 7.99
C PHE A 183 -13.85 9.82 8.48
N LEU A 184 -13.12 10.90 8.20
CA LEU A 184 -13.52 12.26 8.60
C LEU A 184 -14.62 12.85 7.71
N LEU A 185 -14.57 12.60 6.42
CA LEU A 185 -15.52 13.13 5.44
C LEU A 185 -16.84 12.35 5.42
N PHE A 186 -16.80 11.06 5.71
CA PHE A 186 -17.96 10.17 5.74
C PHE A 186 -18.22 9.60 7.13
N PRO A 187 -18.60 10.45 8.11
CA PRO A 187 -18.79 10.01 9.48
C PRO A 187 -19.97 9.05 9.61
N HIS A 188 -19.73 7.89 10.22
CA HIS A 188 -20.78 6.93 10.55
C HIS A 188 -21.60 7.39 11.77
N ARG A 189 -22.81 6.85 11.92
CA ARG A 189 -23.87 7.26 12.88
C ARG A 189 -23.48 7.14 14.38
N GLN A 190 -22.29 6.62 14.71
CA GLN A 190 -21.80 6.38 16.09
C GLN A 190 -20.45 7.06 16.38
N ARG A 191 -20.12 8.15 15.68
CA ARG A 191 -18.84 8.84 15.85
C ARG A 191 -18.80 9.69 17.13
N THR A 192 -17.68 9.65 17.84
CA THR A 192 -17.43 10.50 19.02
C THR A 192 -16.31 11.49 18.73
N LYS A 193 -16.33 12.66 19.37
CA LYS A 193 -15.25 13.67 19.24
C LYS A 193 -13.86 13.11 19.56
N LYS A 194 -13.78 12.07 20.40
CA LYS A 194 -12.52 11.37 20.72
C LYS A 194 -11.95 10.62 19.52
N ILE A 195 -12.79 9.94 18.74
CA ILE A 195 -12.37 9.22 17.53
C ILE A 195 -11.86 10.22 16.48
N ASP A 196 -12.58 11.34 16.32
CA ASP A 196 -12.20 12.40 15.37
C ASP A 196 -10.85 13.01 15.75
N GLY A 197 -10.64 13.27 17.05
CA GLY A 197 -9.36 13.74 17.58
C GLY A 197 -8.22 12.74 17.36
N ALA A 198 -8.47 11.43 17.57
CA ALA A 198 -7.47 10.39 17.33
C ALA A 198 -7.09 10.26 15.85
N VAL A 199 -8.08 10.33 14.94
CA VAL A 199 -7.83 10.30 13.49
C VAL A 199 -7.09 11.56 13.04
N ALA A 200 -7.43 12.74 13.59
CA ALA A 200 -6.71 13.98 13.33
C ALA A 200 -5.25 13.93 13.80
N LEU A 201 -5.01 13.41 15.00
CA LEU A 201 -3.67 13.21 15.55
C LEU A 201 -2.85 12.25 14.66
N PHE A 202 -3.45 11.14 14.23
CA PHE A 202 -2.84 10.23 13.27
C PHE A 202 -2.41 10.96 11.99
N MET A 203 -3.30 11.76 11.39
CA MET A 203 -2.95 12.49 10.15
C MET A 203 -1.76 13.43 10.33
N LEU A 204 -1.67 14.13 11.46
CA LEU A 204 -0.54 15.02 11.75
C LEU A 204 0.77 14.23 11.88
N ILE A 205 0.74 13.11 12.61
CA ILE A 205 1.90 12.25 12.81
C ILE A 205 2.35 11.62 11.48
N SER A 206 1.42 11.09 10.68
CA SER A 206 1.74 10.49 9.38
C SER A 206 2.29 11.53 8.40
N LEU A 207 1.76 12.76 8.39
CA LEU A 207 2.29 13.85 7.56
C LEU A 207 3.71 14.23 7.97
N ALA A 208 3.99 14.30 9.28
CA ALA A 208 5.35 14.51 9.78
C ALA A 208 6.28 13.35 9.35
N CYS A 209 5.84 12.11 9.46
CA CYS A 209 6.63 10.94 9.04
C CYS A 209 6.90 10.93 7.53
N ILE A 210 5.93 11.32 6.69
CA ILE A 210 6.14 11.48 5.25
C ILE A 210 7.16 12.58 4.97
N ALA A 211 7.10 13.71 5.69
CA ALA A 211 8.11 14.75 5.58
C ALA A 211 9.52 14.26 5.94
N LEU A 212 9.65 13.55 7.06
CA LEU A 212 10.92 13.01 7.53
C LEU A 212 11.45 11.87 6.64
N SER A 213 10.58 11.14 5.96
CA SER A 213 10.97 10.03 5.06
C SER A 213 11.69 10.50 3.79
N LEU A 214 11.60 11.79 3.45
CA LEU A 214 12.21 12.42 2.27
C LEU A 214 11.87 11.74 0.93
N SER A 215 10.79 10.96 0.90
CA SER A 215 10.32 10.23 -0.28
C SER A 215 9.60 11.18 -1.25
N ARG A 216 10.25 11.49 -2.37
CA ARG A 216 9.73 12.40 -3.41
C ARG A 216 8.43 11.87 -4.05
N THR A 217 8.34 10.56 -4.21
CA THR A 217 7.18 9.89 -4.82
C THR A 217 5.95 9.95 -3.93
N ALA A 218 6.12 9.96 -2.61
CA ALA A 218 5.00 10.05 -1.67
C ALA A 218 4.36 11.43 -1.72
N TRP A 219 5.15 12.51 -1.75
CA TRP A 219 4.62 13.87 -1.90
C TRP A 219 3.88 14.09 -3.22
N PHE A 220 4.47 13.66 -4.33
CA PHE A 220 3.83 13.76 -5.64
C PHE A 220 2.58 12.88 -5.73
N GLY A 221 2.67 11.64 -5.26
CA GLY A 221 1.54 10.72 -5.16
C GLY A 221 0.43 11.31 -4.30
N LEU A 222 0.77 11.94 -3.18
CA LEU A 222 -0.19 12.56 -2.28
C LEU A 222 -0.95 13.71 -2.96
N LEU A 223 -0.23 14.58 -3.66
CA LEU A 223 -0.83 15.70 -4.39
C LEU A 223 -1.73 15.20 -5.54
N LEU A 224 -1.23 14.28 -6.37
CA LEU A 224 -2.00 13.78 -7.51
C LEU A 224 -3.24 13.00 -7.07
N THR A 225 -3.10 12.08 -6.11
CA THR A 225 -4.23 11.27 -5.66
C THR A 225 -5.22 12.07 -4.81
N SER A 226 -4.78 13.08 -4.05
CA SER A 226 -5.71 14.04 -3.41
C SER A 226 -6.45 14.89 -4.45
N LEU A 227 -5.83 15.27 -5.56
CA LEU A 227 -6.51 15.95 -6.65
C LEU A 227 -7.57 15.06 -7.32
N ILE A 228 -7.24 13.78 -7.57
CA ILE A 228 -8.17 12.81 -8.21
C ILE A 228 -9.33 12.45 -7.29
N MET A 229 -9.05 12.01 -6.07
CA MET A 229 -10.08 11.81 -5.04
C MET A 229 -10.94 13.06 -4.91
N THR A 230 -10.26 14.17 -5.09
CA THR A 230 -10.77 15.51 -5.14
C THR A 230 -11.91 15.75 -6.11
N ALA A 231 -11.56 15.57 -7.36
CA ALA A 231 -12.47 15.63 -8.48
C ALA A 231 -13.62 14.63 -8.27
N LEU A 232 -13.31 13.37 -7.92
CA LEU A 232 -14.31 12.31 -7.72
C LEU A 232 -15.34 12.67 -6.63
N LEU A 233 -14.90 13.14 -5.46
CA LEU A 233 -15.82 13.54 -4.39
C LEU A 233 -16.57 14.82 -4.73
N SER A 234 -16.00 15.71 -5.54
CA SER A 234 -16.71 16.91 -6.02
C SER A 234 -17.85 16.58 -7.00
N PHE A 235 -17.79 15.40 -7.64
CA PHE A 235 -18.90 14.81 -8.40
C PHE A 235 -19.93 14.12 -7.49
N MET A 236 -19.48 13.47 -6.42
CA MET A 236 -20.37 12.71 -5.51
C MET A 236 -21.03 13.57 -4.42
N THR A 237 -20.45 14.73 -4.07
CA THR A 237 -20.91 15.57 -2.95
C THR A 237 -21.20 17.00 -3.41
N ARG A 238 -22.33 17.56 -2.97
CA ARG A 238 -22.75 18.93 -3.34
C ARG A 238 -21.93 20.03 -2.64
N ASN A 239 -21.26 19.71 -1.54
CA ASN A 239 -20.47 20.65 -0.76
C ASN A 239 -18.96 20.48 -1.00
N ARG A 240 -18.40 21.30 -1.89
CA ARG A 240 -16.99 21.23 -2.31
C ARG A 240 -16.01 21.98 -1.40
N LYS A 241 -16.52 22.76 -0.43
CA LYS A 241 -15.71 23.65 0.43
C LYS A 241 -14.64 22.94 1.27
N PRO A 242 -14.93 21.87 2.04
CA PRO A 242 -13.90 21.22 2.86
C PRO A 242 -12.79 20.63 2.01
N PHE A 243 -13.12 20.20 0.79
CA PHE A 243 -12.14 19.71 -0.14
C PHE A 243 -11.21 20.82 -0.65
N LEU A 244 -11.76 21.91 -1.19
CA LEU A 244 -10.93 23.01 -1.71
C LEU A 244 -9.96 23.53 -0.64
N LEU A 245 -10.42 23.57 0.63
CA LEU A 245 -9.56 23.90 1.77
C LEU A 245 -8.44 22.87 2.00
N ALA A 246 -8.71 21.56 1.90
CA ALA A 246 -7.69 20.52 2.01
C ALA A 246 -6.65 20.58 0.89
N LEU A 247 -7.09 20.81 -0.37
CA LEU A 247 -6.17 20.99 -1.50
C LEU A 247 -5.29 22.22 -1.32
N LEU A 248 -5.90 23.36 -0.97
CA LEU A 248 -5.17 24.60 -0.69
C LEU A 248 -4.21 24.44 0.48
N ALA A 249 -4.58 23.68 1.51
CA ALA A 249 -3.70 23.38 2.64
C ALA A 249 -2.49 22.53 2.20
N ILE A 250 -2.69 21.50 1.37
CA ILE A 250 -1.60 20.66 0.85
C ILE A 250 -0.68 21.48 -0.06
N MET A 251 -1.23 22.28 -0.96
CA MET A 251 -0.46 23.17 -1.84
C MET A 251 0.30 24.22 -1.03
N GLY A 252 -0.36 24.86 -0.07
CA GLY A 252 0.25 25.85 0.83
C GLY A 252 1.37 25.25 1.66
N ALA A 253 1.16 24.06 2.25
CA ALA A 253 2.20 23.35 2.99
C ALA A 253 3.39 22.99 2.09
N SER A 254 3.16 22.58 0.86
CA SER A 254 4.21 22.26 -0.12
C SER A 254 5.04 23.51 -0.49
N LEU A 255 4.36 24.65 -0.71
CA LEU A 255 5.02 25.93 -0.98
C LEU A 255 5.83 26.44 0.21
N LEU A 256 5.28 26.32 1.42
CA LEU A 256 6.01 26.66 2.65
C LEU A 256 7.24 25.77 2.83
N LEU A 257 7.12 24.46 2.63
CA LEU A 257 8.26 23.54 2.71
C LEU A 257 9.34 23.89 1.68
N TYR A 258 8.96 24.29 0.47
CA TYR A 258 9.91 24.77 -0.54
C TYR A 258 10.60 26.07 -0.12
N GLY A 259 9.85 27.03 0.40
CA GLY A 259 10.38 28.34 0.81
C GLY A 259 11.32 28.26 2.02
N PHE A 260 10.99 27.43 3.02
CA PHE A 260 11.69 27.40 4.30
C PHE A 260 12.72 26.28 4.46
N SER A 261 12.79 25.32 3.54
CA SER A 261 13.75 24.21 3.63
C SER A 261 14.82 24.30 2.54
N PRO A 262 16.06 24.71 2.87
CA PRO A 262 17.20 24.67 1.94
C PRO A 262 17.43 23.26 1.38
N PHE A 263 17.11 22.24 2.16
CA PHE A 263 17.19 20.85 1.73
C PHE A 263 16.20 20.53 0.61
N VAL A 264 14.95 20.99 0.70
CA VAL A 264 13.94 20.79 -0.36
C VAL A 264 14.37 21.50 -1.64
N GLN A 265 14.90 22.72 -1.53
CA GLN A 265 15.43 23.48 -2.66
C GLN A 265 16.58 22.74 -3.36
N TYR A 266 17.56 22.24 -2.58
CA TYR A 266 18.66 21.42 -3.11
C TYR A 266 18.17 20.13 -3.79
N ARG A 267 17.12 19.50 -3.25
CA ARG A 267 16.54 18.30 -3.87
C ARG A 267 15.85 18.60 -5.18
N ILE A 268 15.22 19.77 -5.33
CA ILE A 268 14.60 20.20 -6.58
C ILE A 268 15.66 20.59 -7.60
N SER A 269 16.72 21.31 -7.21
CA SER A 269 17.81 21.63 -8.14
C SER A 269 18.50 20.37 -8.67
N MET A 270 18.68 19.34 -7.84
CA MET A 270 19.17 18.03 -8.30
C MET A 270 18.25 17.37 -9.33
N ILE A 271 16.93 17.57 -9.27
CA ILE A 271 16.02 17.03 -10.30
C ILE A 271 16.28 17.71 -11.63
N TYR A 272 16.45 19.03 -11.65
CA TYR A 272 16.77 19.76 -12.87
C TYR A 272 18.11 19.33 -13.45
N SER A 273 19.14 19.17 -12.63
CA SER A 273 20.45 18.67 -13.10
C SER A 273 20.36 17.23 -13.60
N ASP A 274 19.63 16.33 -12.90
CA ASP A 274 19.46 14.94 -13.32
C ASP A 274 18.75 14.84 -14.69
N ILE A 275 17.73 15.68 -14.92
CA ILE A 275 17.01 15.74 -16.20
C ILE A 275 17.93 16.29 -17.29
N ALA A 276 18.65 17.38 -17.02
CA ALA A 276 19.58 17.99 -17.98
C ALA A 276 20.68 17.00 -18.38
N ASN A 277 21.27 16.28 -17.41
CA ASN A 277 22.30 15.28 -17.62
C ASN A 277 21.81 14.05 -18.40
N TYR A 278 20.55 13.65 -18.20
CA TYR A 278 19.95 12.57 -18.98
C TYR A 278 19.71 12.99 -20.42
N VAL A 279 19.18 14.20 -20.66
CA VAL A 279 18.92 14.72 -22.01
C VAL A 279 20.22 14.96 -22.78
N SER A 280 21.28 15.40 -22.10
CA SER A 280 22.60 15.60 -22.71
C SER A 280 23.39 14.30 -22.94
N GLY A 281 22.88 13.15 -22.46
CA GLY A 281 23.52 11.84 -22.62
C GLY A 281 24.78 11.62 -21.76
N TYR A 282 25.06 12.52 -20.82
CA TYR A 282 26.33 12.56 -20.09
C TYR A 282 26.38 11.59 -18.90
N GLU A 283 25.28 11.45 -18.14
CA GLU A 283 25.23 10.57 -16.97
C GLU A 283 23.87 9.87 -16.82
N VAL A 284 23.80 8.61 -17.27
CA VAL A 284 22.62 7.75 -17.10
C VAL A 284 22.59 7.07 -15.71
N ALA A 285 23.69 7.12 -14.97
CA ALA A 285 23.87 6.43 -13.68
C ALA A 285 23.15 7.08 -12.48
N THR A 286 22.41 8.18 -12.69
CA THR A 286 21.58 8.77 -11.63
C THR A 286 20.32 7.94 -11.37
N SER A 287 19.74 8.05 -10.17
CA SER A 287 18.49 7.35 -9.83
C SER A 287 17.34 7.71 -10.76
N LEU A 288 17.31 8.94 -11.29
CA LEU A 288 16.29 9.39 -12.24
C LEU A 288 16.58 8.88 -13.66
N GLY A 289 17.84 8.97 -14.10
CA GLY A 289 18.30 8.45 -15.40
C GLY A 289 18.03 6.95 -15.56
N ALA A 290 18.33 6.16 -14.51
CA ALA A 290 18.01 4.73 -14.49
C ALA A 290 16.52 4.45 -14.64
N ARG A 291 15.63 5.24 -14.03
CA ARG A 291 14.17 5.06 -14.19
C ARG A 291 13.70 5.41 -15.60
N PHE A 292 14.21 6.49 -16.19
CA PHE A 292 13.88 6.83 -17.58
C PHE A 292 14.36 5.76 -18.56
N LEU A 293 15.55 5.20 -18.33
CA LEU A 293 16.05 4.06 -19.10
C LEU A 293 15.16 2.82 -18.92
N MET A 294 14.75 2.50 -17.69
CA MET A 294 13.80 1.41 -17.41
C MET A 294 12.45 1.62 -18.11
N TRP A 295 11.93 2.85 -18.13
CA TRP A 295 10.68 3.19 -18.82
C TRP A 295 10.81 3.09 -20.34
N LYS A 296 11.91 3.62 -20.90
CA LYS A 296 12.22 3.49 -22.32
C LYS A 296 12.32 2.02 -22.71
N ALA A 297 13.03 1.22 -21.92
CA ALA A 297 13.18 -0.22 -22.16
C ALA A 297 11.83 -0.94 -22.09
N ALA A 298 11.03 -0.67 -21.06
CA ALA A 298 9.70 -1.26 -20.92
C ALA A 298 8.78 -0.91 -22.09
N PHE A 299 8.85 0.32 -22.60
CA PHE A 299 8.07 0.75 -23.77
C PHE A 299 8.52 0.01 -25.04
N LEU A 300 9.82 -0.14 -25.26
CA LEU A 300 10.36 -0.93 -26.39
C LEU A 300 10.00 -2.42 -26.29
N MET A 301 10.00 -3.00 -25.07
CA MET A 301 9.54 -4.37 -24.82
C MET A 301 8.05 -4.52 -25.15
N PHE A 302 7.23 -3.54 -24.78
CA PHE A 302 5.81 -3.56 -25.11
C PHE A 302 5.58 -3.46 -26.62
N LEU A 303 6.29 -2.58 -27.33
CA LEU A 303 6.14 -2.44 -28.78
C LEU A 303 6.59 -3.68 -29.55
N SER A 304 7.67 -4.32 -29.11
CA SER A 304 8.18 -5.55 -29.74
C SER A 304 7.32 -6.77 -29.42
N ASN A 305 6.77 -6.85 -28.21
CA ASN A 305 6.03 -8.02 -27.73
C ASN A 305 4.76 -7.60 -26.95
N PRO A 306 3.71 -7.08 -27.63
CA PRO A 306 2.58 -6.43 -26.98
C PRO A 306 1.62 -7.37 -26.25
N LEU A 307 1.59 -8.66 -26.62
CA LEU A 307 0.61 -9.61 -26.09
C LEU A 307 1.05 -10.24 -24.76
N VAL A 308 2.21 -10.89 -24.74
CA VAL A 308 2.70 -11.69 -23.59
C VAL A 308 4.01 -11.16 -23.03
N GLY A 309 4.56 -10.09 -23.62
CA GLY A 309 5.86 -9.53 -23.24
C GLY A 309 7.03 -10.39 -23.66
N VAL A 310 8.19 -10.12 -23.05
CA VAL A 310 9.50 -10.68 -23.45
C VAL A 310 9.91 -11.91 -22.63
N GLY A 311 8.97 -12.47 -21.87
CA GLY A 311 9.21 -13.55 -20.91
C GLY A 311 9.14 -13.03 -19.47
N THR A 312 8.46 -13.78 -18.61
CA THR A 312 8.23 -13.43 -17.20
C THR A 312 9.52 -13.17 -16.43
N GLY A 313 10.61 -13.89 -16.73
CA GLY A 313 11.91 -13.72 -16.05
C GLY A 313 12.89 -12.74 -16.70
N ASP A 314 12.59 -12.23 -17.90
CA ASP A 314 13.63 -11.69 -18.79
C ASP A 314 13.69 -10.17 -18.86
N TYR A 315 12.99 -9.47 -17.95
CA TYR A 315 12.98 -8.01 -17.93
C TYR A 315 14.40 -7.41 -17.88
N VAL A 316 15.23 -7.85 -16.93
CA VAL A 316 16.60 -7.30 -16.78
C VAL A 316 17.47 -7.64 -17.98
N LEU A 317 17.36 -8.88 -18.49
CA LEU A 317 18.12 -9.34 -19.64
C LEU A 317 17.78 -8.54 -20.90
N THR A 318 16.49 -8.37 -21.17
CA THR A 318 16.00 -7.65 -22.35
C THR A 318 16.27 -6.15 -22.23
N MET A 319 16.22 -5.60 -21.01
CA MET A 319 16.58 -4.21 -20.75
C MET A 319 18.03 -3.96 -21.16
N ASN A 320 18.95 -4.86 -20.77
CA ASN A 320 20.35 -4.76 -21.15
C ASN A 320 20.54 -4.91 -22.68
N ARG A 321 19.75 -5.75 -23.35
CA ARG A 321 19.81 -5.91 -24.82
C ARG A 321 19.35 -4.67 -25.59
N TYR A 322 18.34 -3.95 -25.09
CA TYR A 322 17.83 -2.72 -25.74
C TYR A 322 18.62 -1.47 -25.40
N MET A 323 19.48 -1.55 -24.39
CA MET A 323 20.24 -0.40 -23.87
C MET A 323 21.76 -0.56 -24.05
N ALA A 324 22.20 -1.71 -24.56
CA ALA A 324 23.53 -1.91 -25.13
C ALA A 324 23.61 -1.27 -26.52
#